data_AF-A0A970V2S2-F1
#
_entry.id   AF-A0A970V2S2-F1
#
_cell.length_a   1.000
_cell.length_b   1.000
_cell.length_c   1.000
_cell.angle_alpha   90.00
_cell.angle_beta   90.00
_cell.angle_gamma   90.00
#
_symmetry.space_group_name_H-M   'P 1'
#
loop_
_entity.id
_entity.type
_entity.pdbx_description
1 polymer ?
#
loop_
_entity_poly.entity_id
_entity_poly.type
_entity_poly.pdbx_seq_one_letter_code
_entity_poly.pdbx_strand_id
1 'polypeptide(L)'
;MHHRHFFWVIGLCAALGLPAGANDSALLLSGGLAAPMEEHPSIHMISAEITVDLYNGHSRVQCDYLFRNEGPATTVTMGFPSLPGYGDIVEQQVAPELEQFYTWVDGQEVGTRQVREARTGETAGRRWYTKQVAFAAGQERRVRDAYRQPNGRVAGGPQFLPYALSTGASWHGPIG
;
A
#
# COMPACT_ATOMS: atom_id res chain seq x y z
N MET A 1 -49.98 -5.83 -33.10
CA MET A 1 -50.29 -6.24 -31.72
C MET A 1 -49.47 -7.47 -31.36
N HIS A 2 -48.94 -7.47 -30.14
CA HIS A 2 -48.35 -8.57 -29.36
C HIS A 2 -46.87 -8.41 -29.00
N HIS A 3 -46.71 -7.78 -27.83
CA HIS A 3 -45.54 -7.77 -26.97
C HIS A 3 -45.03 -9.18 -26.66
N ARG A 4 -43.70 -9.34 -26.59
CA ARG A 4 -43.07 -10.45 -25.86
C ARG A 4 -41.96 -9.90 -24.97
N HIS A 5 -42.03 -10.37 -23.74
CA HIS A 5 -41.46 -9.80 -22.53
C HIS A 5 -39.93 -9.91 -22.47
N PHE A 6 -39.31 -8.83 -22.02
CA PHE A 6 -37.89 -8.73 -21.71
C PHE A 6 -37.65 -9.38 -20.34
N PHE A 7 -37.02 -10.56 -20.32
CA PHE A 7 -36.54 -11.18 -19.08
C PHE A 7 -35.22 -10.52 -18.68
N TRP A 8 -35.22 -9.72 -17.62
CA TRP A 8 -33.99 -9.28 -16.97
C TRP A 8 -33.41 -10.47 -16.19
N VAL A 9 -32.34 -11.06 -16.71
CA VAL A 9 -31.43 -11.87 -15.90
C VAL A 9 -30.54 -10.88 -15.14
N ILE A 10 -30.80 -10.70 -13.85
CA ILE A 10 -29.85 -10.03 -12.95
C ILE A 10 -28.71 -11.01 -12.74
N GLY A 11 -27.66 -10.88 -13.55
CA GLY A 11 -26.41 -11.61 -13.36
C GLY A 11 -25.65 -11.03 -12.18
N LEU A 12 -25.68 -11.73 -11.05
CA LEU A 12 -24.81 -11.50 -9.91
C LEU A 12 -23.36 -11.79 -10.34
N CYS A 13 -22.60 -10.75 -10.67
CA CYS A 13 -21.20 -10.89 -11.11
C CYS A 13 -20.27 -10.92 -9.90
N ALA A 14 -19.79 -12.11 -9.54
CA ALA A 14 -18.69 -12.29 -8.60
C ALA A 14 -17.36 -11.88 -9.26
N ALA A 15 -16.65 -10.93 -8.67
CA ALA A 15 -15.37 -10.41 -9.14
C ALA A 15 -14.19 -11.15 -8.47
N LEU A 16 -13.27 -11.70 -9.26
CA LEU A 16 -12.07 -12.42 -8.78
C LEU A 16 -10.85 -11.47 -8.71
N GLY A 17 -10.59 -10.92 -7.52
CA GLY A 17 -9.54 -9.93 -7.19
C GLY A 17 -8.09 -10.40 -6.99
N LEU A 18 -7.18 -9.42 -6.94
CA LEU A 18 -5.71 -9.50 -6.77
C LEU A 18 -5.21 -8.21 -6.04
N PRO A 19 -3.93 -8.12 -5.56
CA PRO A 19 -3.50 -7.13 -4.58
C PRO A 19 -3.67 -5.65 -4.93
N ALA A 20 -3.75 -4.85 -3.87
CA ALA A 20 -3.81 -3.40 -3.90
C ALA A 20 -2.46 -2.78 -3.49
N GLY A 21 -2.10 -1.68 -4.15
CA GLY A 21 -1.00 -0.79 -3.76
C GLY A 21 -1.37 0.12 -2.59
N ALA A 22 -0.40 0.84 -2.03
CA ALA A 22 -0.62 1.76 -0.92
C ALA A 22 0.47 2.84 -0.80
N ASN A 23 0.27 3.86 0.03
CA ASN A 23 1.35 4.76 0.45
C ASN A 23 2.20 4.17 1.59
N ASP A 24 3.45 4.62 1.70
CA ASP A 24 4.34 4.33 2.84
C ASP A 24 3.75 4.88 4.15
N SER A 25 3.88 4.12 5.24
CA SER A 25 3.42 4.49 6.58
C SER A 25 4.57 4.60 7.60
N ALA A 26 4.38 5.45 8.61
CA ALA A 26 5.16 5.43 9.84
C ALA A 26 4.68 4.26 10.69
N LEU A 27 5.60 3.41 11.15
CA LEU A 27 5.25 2.19 11.89
C LEU A 27 5.79 2.22 13.32
N LEU A 28 4.97 1.73 14.24
CA LEU A 28 5.43 1.22 15.54
C LEU A 28 5.81 -0.25 15.37
N LEU A 29 6.99 -0.62 15.85
CA LEU A 29 7.42 -2.02 15.95
C LEU A 29 7.39 -2.47 17.41
N SER A 30 6.66 -3.55 17.68
CA SER A 30 6.65 -4.21 18.99
C SER A 30 6.68 -5.72 18.79
N GLY A 31 7.66 -6.41 19.39
CA GLY A 31 7.74 -7.87 19.37
C GLY A 31 7.82 -8.51 17.97
N GLY A 32 8.25 -7.77 16.93
CA GLY A 32 8.28 -8.27 15.56
C GLY A 32 6.95 -8.16 14.81
N LEU A 33 5.99 -7.39 15.35
CA LEU A 33 4.76 -6.96 14.68
C LEU A 33 4.84 -5.47 14.36
N ALA A 34 4.15 -5.05 13.30
CA ALA A 34 4.02 -3.66 12.90
C ALA A 34 2.59 -3.16 13.12
N ALA A 35 2.44 -1.88 13.42
CA ALA A 35 1.18 -1.16 13.31
C ALA A 35 1.47 0.25 12.78
N PRO A 36 0.65 0.81 11.88
CA PRO A 36 0.71 2.23 11.56
C PRO A 36 0.61 3.07 12.83
N MET A 37 1.41 4.11 12.92
CA MET A 37 1.19 5.18 13.90
C MET A 37 -0.15 5.85 13.61
N GLU A 38 -0.84 6.33 14.65
CA GLU A 38 -1.98 7.24 14.46
C GLU A 38 -1.51 8.51 13.75
N GLU A 39 -0.40 9.08 14.20
CA GLU A 39 0.29 10.22 13.60
C GLU A 39 1.76 10.24 14.05
N HIS A 40 2.70 10.50 13.14
CA HIS A 40 4.11 10.71 13.49
C HIS A 40 4.27 12.12 14.07
N PRO A 41 4.99 12.32 15.20
CA PRO A 41 5.02 13.61 15.90
C PRO A 41 5.71 14.76 15.17
N SER A 42 6.51 14.47 14.12
CA SER A 42 7.37 15.49 13.49
C SER A 42 7.77 15.23 12.04
N ILE A 43 7.33 14.15 11.42
CA ILE A 43 7.76 13.78 10.06
C ILE A 43 6.55 13.95 9.17
N HIS A 44 6.65 14.93 8.28
CA HIS A 44 5.59 15.32 7.36
C HIS A 44 5.87 14.74 5.97
N MET A 45 4.85 14.15 5.34
CA MET A 45 4.89 13.75 3.94
C MET A 45 4.52 14.96 3.08
N ILE A 46 5.54 15.61 2.52
CA ILE A 46 5.40 16.83 1.71
C ILE A 46 4.79 16.51 0.34
N SER A 47 5.13 15.37 -0.26
CA SER A 47 4.55 14.98 -1.54
C SER A 47 4.55 13.47 -1.71
N ALA A 48 3.61 12.99 -2.52
CA ALA A 48 3.57 11.63 -3.04
C ALA A 48 3.23 11.69 -4.54
N GLU A 49 4.14 11.19 -5.37
CA GLU A 49 3.92 11.02 -6.80
C GLU A 49 3.86 9.52 -7.11
N ILE A 50 2.75 9.08 -7.72
CA ILE A 50 2.51 7.66 -7.99
C ILE A 50 2.41 7.49 -9.50
N THR A 51 3.38 6.79 -10.08
CA THR A 51 3.41 6.43 -11.49
C THR A 51 3.02 4.96 -11.63
N VAL A 52 2.08 4.70 -12.54
CA VAL A 52 1.59 3.35 -12.81
C VAL A 52 1.69 3.06 -14.31
N ASP A 53 2.46 2.04 -14.65
CA ASP A 53 2.42 1.43 -15.97
C ASP A 53 1.45 0.24 -15.96
N LEU A 54 0.35 0.38 -16.70
CA LEU A 54 -0.66 -0.67 -16.83
C LEU A 54 -0.35 -1.58 -18.02
N TYR A 55 -0.24 -2.88 -17.76
CA TYR A 55 -0.07 -3.92 -18.78
C TYR A 55 -1.24 -4.89 -18.74
N ASN A 56 -1.36 -5.75 -19.76
CA ASN A 56 -2.33 -6.84 -19.71
C ASN A 56 -1.96 -7.81 -18.58
N GLY A 57 -2.85 -7.92 -17.58
CA GLY A 57 -2.73 -8.85 -16.45
C GLY A 57 -1.78 -8.43 -15.32
N HIS A 58 -1.05 -7.32 -15.44
CA HIS A 58 -0.22 -6.79 -14.36
C HIS A 58 0.03 -5.29 -14.46
N SER A 59 0.47 -4.70 -13.36
CA SER A 59 0.88 -3.30 -13.26
C SER A 59 2.29 -3.22 -12.68
N ARG A 60 3.04 -2.21 -13.11
CA ARG A 60 4.25 -1.76 -12.42
C ARG A 60 3.94 -0.43 -11.77
N VAL A 61 4.26 -0.33 -10.49
CA VAL A 61 3.97 0.86 -9.69
C VAL A 61 5.28 1.40 -9.15
N GLN A 62 5.44 2.71 -9.26
CA GLN A 62 6.50 3.46 -8.61
C GLN A 62 5.85 4.58 -7.79
N CYS A 63 6.26 4.69 -6.54
CA CYS A 63 5.83 5.76 -5.64
C CYS A 63 7.06 6.55 -5.20
N ASP A 64 7.09 7.84 -5.50
CA ASP A 64 8.13 8.78 -5.08
C ASP A 64 7.56 9.73 -4.01
N TYR A 65 8.15 9.69 -2.83
CA TYR A 65 7.75 10.50 -1.69
C TYR A 65 8.84 11.51 -1.32
N LEU A 66 8.42 12.69 -0.87
CA LEU A 66 9.26 13.65 -0.18
C LEU A 66 8.81 13.76 1.27
N PHE A 67 9.71 13.48 2.20
CA PHE A 67 9.47 13.62 3.63
C PHE A 67 10.33 14.73 4.22
N ARG A 68 9.82 15.45 5.20
CA ARG A 68 10.57 16.44 5.98
C ARG A 68 10.46 16.17 7.47
N ASN A 69 11.59 16.30 8.18
CA ASN A 69 11.61 16.33 9.63
C ASN A 69 11.50 17.75 10.16
N GLU A 70 10.40 18.07 10.83
CA GLU A 70 10.15 19.38 11.44
C GLU A 70 10.51 19.41 12.93
N GLY A 71 11.01 18.30 13.47
CA GLY A 71 11.44 18.15 14.86
C GLY A 71 12.94 17.89 15.01
N PRO A 72 13.36 17.41 16.20
CA PRO A 72 14.72 16.95 16.45
C PRO A 72 15.13 15.77 15.55
N ALA A 73 16.43 15.49 15.47
CA ALA A 73 16.93 14.33 14.74
C ALA A 73 16.29 13.02 15.26
N THR A 74 15.88 12.14 14.34
CA THR A 74 15.17 10.90 14.66
C THR A 74 15.45 9.81 13.62
N THR A 75 15.13 8.56 13.95
CA THR A 75 15.12 7.45 13.00
C THR A 75 13.73 6.83 13.00
N VAL A 76 13.15 6.70 11.81
CA VAL A 76 11.78 6.23 11.61
C VAL A 76 11.79 4.86 10.96
N THR A 77 11.01 3.93 11.52
CA THR A 77 10.63 2.72 10.78
C THR A 77 9.52 3.07 9.81
N MET A 78 9.87 3.11 8.53
CA MET A 78 8.93 3.27 7.43
C MET A 78 8.52 1.90 6.92
N GLY A 79 7.29 1.76 6.43
CA GLY A 79 6.93 0.54 5.72
C GLY A 79 5.85 0.71 4.69
N PHE A 80 6.01 -0.08 3.63
CA PHE A 80 5.04 -0.20 2.55
C PHE A 80 4.17 -1.43 2.81
N PRO A 81 2.83 -1.31 2.87
CA PRO A 81 1.97 -2.45 3.08
C PRO A 81 1.67 -3.16 1.76
N SER A 82 1.80 -4.48 1.75
CA SER A 82 0.97 -5.31 0.90
C SER A 82 -0.41 -5.45 1.54
N LEU A 83 -1.44 -5.15 0.77
CA LEU A 83 -2.82 -5.21 1.21
C LEU A 83 -3.45 -6.56 0.86
N PRO A 84 -4.30 -7.11 1.76
CA PRO A 84 -5.09 -8.29 1.42
C PRO A 84 -6.01 -7.98 0.22
N GLY A 85 -6.35 -9.03 -0.54
CA GLY A 85 -7.35 -8.91 -1.60
C GLY A 85 -8.73 -8.51 -1.07
N TYR A 86 -9.58 -7.96 -1.93
CA TYR A 86 -10.98 -7.63 -1.63
C TYR A 86 -11.92 -8.71 -2.21
N GLY A 87 -13.08 -8.93 -1.59
CA GLY A 87 -14.13 -9.85 -2.07
C GLY A 87 -13.99 -11.29 -1.57
N ASP A 88 -14.38 -12.29 -2.38
CA ASP A 88 -14.46 -13.73 -2.00
C ASP A 88 -13.10 -14.40 -1.67
N ILE A 89 -12.02 -13.62 -1.63
CA ILE A 89 -10.62 -14.06 -1.47
C ILE A 89 -10.08 -13.70 -0.08
N VAL A 90 -10.91 -13.07 0.76
CA VAL A 90 -10.59 -12.75 2.16
C VAL A 90 -10.32 -14.01 2.99
N GLU A 91 -10.71 -15.20 2.50
CA GLU A 91 -10.35 -16.49 3.09
C GLU A 91 -8.83 -16.75 3.11
N GLN A 92 -8.06 -16.11 2.22
CA GLN A 92 -6.61 -16.11 2.31
C GLN A 92 -6.17 -15.10 3.39
N GLN A 93 -6.00 -15.62 4.61
CA GLN A 93 -5.65 -14.86 5.82
C GLN A 93 -4.27 -14.16 5.80
N VAL A 94 -3.65 -13.99 4.62
CA VAL A 94 -2.33 -13.38 4.44
C VAL A 94 -2.33 -12.50 3.19
N ALA A 95 -2.00 -11.22 3.36
CA ALA A 95 -1.75 -10.33 2.24
C ALA A 95 -0.66 -10.91 1.31
N PRO A 96 -0.87 -10.92 -0.02
CA PRO A 96 0.07 -11.52 -0.97
C PRO A 96 1.44 -10.83 -0.91
N GLU A 97 2.47 -11.47 -1.47
CA GLU A 97 3.76 -10.80 -1.63
C GLU A 97 3.70 -9.88 -2.84
N LEU A 98 4.25 -8.67 -2.69
CA LEU A 98 4.54 -7.81 -3.83
C LEU A 98 5.71 -8.42 -4.59
N GLU A 99 5.55 -8.54 -5.90
CA GLU A 99 6.61 -9.06 -6.75
C GLU A 99 7.63 -7.95 -7.02
N GLN A 100 8.91 -8.29 -6.96
CA GLN A 100 9.99 -7.36 -7.31
C GLN A 100 9.90 -6.03 -6.50
N PHE A 101 9.62 -6.12 -5.20
CA PHE A 101 9.59 -4.94 -4.35
C PHE A 101 11.01 -4.44 -4.06
N TYR A 102 11.26 -3.18 -4.43
CA TYR A 102 12.50 -2.47 -4.18
C TYR A 102 12.18 -1.12 -3.55
N THR A 103 13.12 -0.62 -2.74
CA THR A 103 12.98 0.68 -2.09
C THR A 103 14.32 1.41 -2.02
N TRP A 104 14.26 2.72 -2.18
CA TRP A 104 15.43 3.60 -2.16
C TRP A 104 15.20 4.74 -1.18
N VAL A 105 16.30 5.16 -0.55
CA VAL A 105 16.36 6.37 0.25
C VAL A 105 17.46 7.26 -0.32
N ASP A 106 17.09 8.47 -0.74
CA ASP A 106 17.97 9.42 -1.44
C ASP A 106 18.73 8.80 -2.62
N GLY A 107 18.04 7.91 -3.37
CA GLY A 107 18.60 7.24 -4.55
C GLY A 107 19.47 6.02 -4.24
N GLN A 108 19.73 5.69 -2.98
CA GLN A 108 20.43 4.46 -2.59
C GLN A 108 19.42 3.36 -2.25
N GLU A 109 19.56 2.20 -2.90
CA GLU A 109 18.69 1.05 -2.61
C GLU A 109 18.98 0.54 -1.20
N VAL A 110 17.92 0.25 -0.43
CA VAL A 110 18.04 -0.28 0.93
C VAL A 110 17.29 -1.60 1.07
N GLY A 111 17.85 -2.51 1.86
CA GLY A 111 17.20 -3.78 2.18
C GLY A 111 15.93 -3.59 3.00
N THR A 112 14.96 -4.48 2.81
CA THR A 112 13.73 -4.50 3.62
C THR A 112 13.63 -5.72 4.50
N ARG A 113 12.89 -5.57 5.60
CA ARG A 113 12.41 -6.68 6.42
C ARG A 113 10.90 -6.81 6.26
N GLN A 114 10.41 -8.04 6.05
CA GLN A 114 8.98 -8.30 6.10
C GLN A 114 8.52 -8.44 7.55
N VAL A 115 7.47 -7.71 7.91
CA VAL A 115 6.86 -7.72 9.22
C VAL A 115 5.35 -7.92 9.05
N ARG A 116 4.72 -8.72 9.90
CA ARG A 116 3.26 -8.88 9.88
C ARG A 116 2.62 -7.85 10.81
N GLU A 117 1.48 -7.31 10.39
CA GLU A 117 0.66 -6.49 11.26
C GLU A 117 0.07 -7.34 12.39
N ALA A 118 -0.01 -6.77 13.60
CA ALA A 118 -0.69 -7.42 14.71
C ALA A 118 -2.17 -7.65 14.33
N ARG A 119 -2.67 -8.87 14.47
CA ARG A 119 -4.08 -9.18 14.15
C ARG A 119 -5.00 -8.47 15.14
N THR A 120 -5.96 -7.70 14.62
CA THR A 120 -7.11 -7.20 15.37
C THR A 120 -8.38 -7.81 14.76
N GLY A 121 -8.98 -8.78 15.45
CA GLY A 121 -10.17 -9.49 14.96
C GLY A 121 -9.90 -10.59 13.94
N GLU A 122 -10.91 -10.93 13.13
CA GLU A 122 -10.91 -12.07 12.20
C GLU A 122 -10.22 -11.79 10.85
N THR A 123 -9.85 -10.54 10.57
CA THR A 123 -9.26 -10.14 9.29
C THR A 123 -7.75 -10.36 9.26
N ALA A 124 -7.23 -10.73 8.09
CA ALA A 124 -5.79 -10.85 7.84
C ALA A 124 -5.08 -9.52 8.13
N GLY A 125 -4.08 -9.52 9.01
CA GLY A 125 -3.16 -8.39 9.16
C GLY A 125 -2.34 -8.17 7.88
N ARG A 126 -2.00 -6.91 7.59
CA ARG A 126 -1.16 -6.55 6.44
C ARG A 126 0.24 -7.16 6.57
N ARG A 127 0.91 -7.33 5.43
CA ARG A 127 2.36 -7.58 5.39
C ARG A 127 3.06 -6.26 5.08
N TRP A 128 4.03 -5.88 5.88
CA TRP A 128 4.79 -4.64 5.73
C TRP A 128 6.20 -4.92 5.25
N TYR A 129 6.66 -4.20 4.23
CA TYR A 129 8.05 -4.14 3.79
C TYR A 129 8.70 -2.94 4.48
N THR A 130 9.45 -3.21 5.56
CA THR A 130 9.94 -2.16 6.46
C THR A 130 11.39 -1.80 6.20
N LYS A 131 11.71 -0.52 6.34
CA LYS A 131 13.06 0.07 6.27
C LYS A 131 13.25 1.10 7.39
N GLN A 132 14.50 1.32 7.80
CA GLN A 132 14.84 2.38 8.75
C GLN A 132 15.38 3.60 7.99
N VAL A 133 14.83 4.78 8.29
CA VAL A 133 15.26 6.03 7.67
C VAL A 133 15.65 7.03 8.76
N ALA A 134 16.91 7.43 8.77
CA ALA A 134 17.43 8.46 9.66
C ALA A 134 17.19 9.86 9.06
N PHE A 135 16.77 10.78 9.92
CA PHE A 135 16.58 12.19 9.63
C PHE A 135 17.37 13.03 10.63
N ALA A 136 18.20 13.95 10.14
CA ALA A 136 18.63 15.10 10.94
C ALA A 136 17.46 16.07 11.18
N ALA A 137 17.62 17.00 12.12
CA ALA A 137 16.64 18.06 12.33
C ALA A 137 16.51 18.93 11.07
N GLY A 138 15.29 19.20 10.62
CA GLY A 138 15.02 19.99 9.42
C GLY A 138 15.30 19.27 8.09
N GLN A 139 15.78 18.03 8.11
CA GLN A 139 16.20 17.32 6.89
C GLN A 139 15.01 16.86 6.06
N GLU A 140 15.16 16.95 4.74
CA GLU A 140 14.31 16.26 3.77
C GLU A 140 14.95 14.95 3.30
N ARG A 141 14.11 13.94 3.07
CA ARG A 141 14.51 12.65 2.49
C ARG A 141 13.58 12.30 1.35
N ARG A 142 14.15 11.83 0.25
CA ARG A 142 13.38 11.22 -0.85
C ARG A 142 13.31 9.72 -0.62
N VAL A 143 12.10 9.18 -0.67
CA VAL A 143 11.87 7.75 -0.56
C VAL A 143 11.17 7.29 -1.83
N ARG A 144 11.67 6.23 -2.44
CA ARG A 144 11.03 5.60 -3.59
C ARG A 144 10.71 4.15 -3.27
N ASP A 145 9.51 3.71 -3.60
CA ASP A 145 9.16 2.30 -3.64
C ASP A 145 8.76 1.92 -5.06
N ALA A 146 9.19 0.74 -5.51
CA ALA A 146 8.78 0.20 -6.81
C ALA A 146 8.45 -1.28 -6.68
N TYR A 147 7.38 -1.70 -7.34
CA TYR A 147 6.95 -3.10 -7.33
C TYR A 147 6.10 -3.45 -8.55
N ARG A 148 5.94 -4.76 -8.75
CA ARG A 148 5.01 -5.35 -9.69
C ARG A 148 3.89 -6.03 -8.92
N GLN A 149 2.67 -5.91 -9.45
CA GLN A 149 1.56 -6.72 -8.98
C GLN A 149 0.62 -7.15 -10.10
N PRO A 150 -0.05 -8.30 -9.97
CA PRO A 150 -1.13 -8.67 -10.87
C PRO A 150 -2.29 -7.66 -10.82
N ASN A 151 -2.97 -7.45 -11.95
CA ASN A 151 -4.14 -6.58 -11.97
C ASN A 151 -5.34 -7.27 -11.31
N GLY A 152 -6.12 -6.51 -10.54
CA GLY A 152 -7.46 -6.93 -10.13
C GLY A 152 -8.34 -7.16 -11.36
N ARG A 153 -9.27 -8.12 -11.28
CA ARG A 153 -10.18 -8.45 -12.37
C ARG A 153 -11.58 -8.71 -11.86
N VAL A 154 -12.58 -8.34 -12.65
CA VAL A 154 -13.95 -8.82 -12.47
C VAL A 154 -14.20 -9.95 -13.47
N ALA A 155 -14.83 -11.07 -13.07
CA ALA A 155 -15.12 -12.16 -14.01
C ALA A 155 -16.01 -11.64 -15.15
N GLY A 156 -15.55 -11.79 -16.40
CA GLY A 156 -16.23 -11.23 -17.58
C GLY A 156 -16.23 -9.70 -17.67
N GLY A 157 -15.50 -9.01 -16.78
CA GLY A 157 -15.51 -7.56 -16.63
C GLY A 157 -14.13 -6.91 -16.72
N PRO A 158 -14.01 -5.63 -16.31
CA PRO A 158 -12.78 -4.85 -16.44
C PRO A 158 -11.65 -5.33 -15.53
N GLN A 159 -10.42 -4.94 -15.89
CA GLN A 159 -9.26 -5.00 -15.00
C GLN A 159 -9.12 -3.68 -14.24
N PHE A 160 -8.59 -3.73 -13.02
CA PHE A 160 -8.39 -2.56 -12.17
C PHE A 160 -7.12 -2.67 -11.33
N LEU A 161 -6.59 -1.54 -10.90
CA LEU A 161 -5.49 -1.44 -9.94
C LEU A 161 -6.02 -0.72 -8.69
N PRO A 162 -6.20 -1.42 -7.55
CA PRO A 162 -6.55 -0.76 -6.31
C PRO A 162 -5.32 -0.10 -5.69
N TYR A 163 -5.49 1.09 -5.10
CA TYR A 163 -4.43 1.80 -4.38
C TYR A 163 -5.00 2.48 -3.13
N ALA A 164 -4.40 2.25 -1.95
CA ALA A 164 -4.83 2.84 -0.68
C ALA A 164 -4.03 4.09 -0.33
N LEU A 165 -4.74 5.22 -0.23
CA LEU A 165 -4.14 6.49 0.23
C LEU A 165 -4.16 6.64 1.76
N SER A 166 -5.04 5.89 2.45
CA SER A 166 -5.25 6.00 3.90
C SER A 166 -4.03 5.62 4.74
N THR A 167 -3.09 4.85 4.19
CA THR A 167 -1.82 4.50 4.86
C THR A 167 -0.89 5.70 5.00
N GLY A 168 -1.12 6.79 4.25
CA GLY A 168 -0.43 8.06 4.43
C GLY A 168 -0.88 8.86 5.67
N ALA A 169 -1.99 8.48 6.32
CA ALA A 169 -2.51 9.21 7.48
C ALA A 169 -1.62 9.13 8.73
N SER A 170 -0.66 8.19 8.76
CA SER A 170 0.28 8.02 9.87
C SER A 170 1.35 9.11 9.97
N TRP A 171 1.42 10.04 9.01
CA TRP A 171 2.41 11.11 8.97
C TRP A 171 1.87 12.38 9.64
N HIS A 172 2.77 13.26 10.07
CA HIS A 172 2.37 14.50 10.74
C HIS A 172 1.50 15.35 9.82
N GLY A 173 0.30 15.75 10.26
CA GLY A 173 -0.59 16.61 9.49
C GLY A 173 -1.12 15.99 8.18
N PRO A 174 -1.75 16.80 7.31
CA PRO A 174 -2.26 16.34 6.01
C PRO A 174 -1.11 15.97 5.06
N ILE A 175 -1.35 15.03 4.14
CA ILE A 175 -0.40 14.73 3.05
C ILE A 175 -0.50 15.80 1.95
N GLY A 176 0.64 16.24 1.41
CA GLY A 176 0.72 17.20 0.30
C GLY A 176 0.85 18.67 0.70
#